data_AF-A0A9P3LNT3-F1
#
_entry.id   AF-A0A9P3LNT3-F1
#
_cell.length_a   1.000
_cell.length_b   1.000
_cell.length_c   1.000
_cell.angle_alpha   90.00
_cell.angle_beta   90.00
_cell.angle_gamma   90.00
#
_symmetry.space_group_name_H-M   'P 1'
#
loop_
_entity.id
_entity.type
_entity.pdbx_description
1 polymer ?
#
loop_
_entity_poly.entity_id
_entity_poly.type
_entity_poly.pdbx_seq_one_letter_code
_entity_poly.pdbx_strand_id
1 'polypeptide(L)'
;MHSHGRRVNALLWSGCPGQSGGTALANILTGKTAPARRPPITHYPAGYLDAISVTDIMALHPHAGSLGRTLKWYTRTPVLAFGAGLHYTTFAPR
;
A
#
# COMPACT_ATOMS: atom_id res chain seq x y z
N MET A 1 -11.24 19.30 -10.34
CA MET A 1 -9.80 19.48 -10.65
C MET A 1 -9.14 20.14 -9.45
N HIS A 2 -8.39 19.40 -8.61
CA HIS A 2 -7.65 19.99 -7.47
C HIS A 2 -6.15 19.77 -7.68
N SER A 3 -5.45 20.84 -8.02
CA SER A 3 -4.01 20.92 -8.29
C SER A 3 -3.23 21.29 -7.03
N HIS A 4 -2.77 20.29 -6.25
CA HIS A 4 -1.87 20.51 -5.10
C HIS A 4 -0.69 19.51 -5.05
N GLY A 5 -0.37 18.80 -6.13
CA GLY A 5 0.26 17.48 -6.01
C GLY A 5 1.72 17.32 -6.43
N ARG A 6 2.66 18.24 -6.18
CA ARG A 6 4.08 17.98 -6.50
C ARG A 6 5.12 18.53 -5.52
N ARG A 7 4.85 18.45 -4.22
CA ARG A 7 5.84 18.73 -3.15
C ARG A 7 6.44 17.47 -2.51
N VAL A 8 5.87 16.30 -2.77
CA VAL A 8 6.33 15.02 -2.20
C VAL A 8 7.10 14.26 -3.28
N ASN A 9 8.40 14.08 -3.06
CA ASN A 9 9.30 13.42 -4.02
C ASN A 9 9.36 11.89 -3.85
N ALA A 10 9.17 11.40 -2.62
CA ALA A 10 9.21 9.97 -2.31
C ALA A 10 8.32 9.65 -1.10
N LEU A 11 7.82 8.41 -1.05
CA LEU A 11 7.05 7.86 0.06
C LEU A 11 7.61 6.47 0.39
N LEU A 12 7.87 6.21 1.67
CA LEU A 12 8.35 4.91 2.16
C LEU A 12 7.44 4.41 3.28
N TRP A 13 6.95 3.18 3.15
CA TRP A 13 6.17 2.52 4.19
C TRP A 13 7.05 1.50 4.93
N SER A 14 7.19 1.65 6.25
CA SER A 14 8.11 0.85 7.09
C SER A 14 7.42 -0.19 7.98
N GLY A 15 6.09 -0.14 8.14
CA GLY A 15 5.37 -1.04 9.04
C GLY A 15 5.86 -0.89 10.50
N CYS A 16 6.25 -2.00 11.13
CA CYS A 16 6.84 -2.04 12.47
C CYS A 16 8.31 -2.47 12.39
N PRO A 17 9.27 -1.54 12.31
CA PRO A 17 10.65 -1.86 11.93
C PRO A 17 11.55 -2.32 13.10
N GLY A 18 11.01 -2.45 14.32
CA GLY A 18 11.72 -2.97 15.49
C GLY A 18 12.89 -2.10 15.97
N GLN A 19 13.72 -2.66 16.86
CA GLN A 19 14.81 -1.94 17.55
C GLN A 19 15.87 -1.34 16.60
N SER A 20 16.17 -2.01 15.50
CA SER A 20 17.14 -1.55 14.49
C SER A 20 16.47 -0.79 13.33
N GLY A 21 15.20 -0.41 13.49
CA GLY A 21 14.40 0.20 12.43
C GLY A 21 14.96 1.53 11.93
N GLY A 22 15.50 2.36 12.83
CA GLY A 22 16.13 3.64 12.46
C GLY A 22 17.31 3.45 11.51
N THR A 23 18.24 2.56 11.88
CA THR A 23 19.41 2.24 11.05
C THR A 23 19.00 1.62 9.71
N ALA A 24 18.01 0.72 9.72
CA ALA A 24 17.49 0.10 8.50
C ALA A 24 16.90 1.15 7.54
N LEU A 25 16.13 2.11 8.06
CA LEU A 25 15.55 3.19 7.27
C LEU A 25 16.63 4.13 6.71
N ALA A 26 17.61 4.51 7.53
CA ALA A 26 18.72 5.36 7.09
C ALA A 26 19.54 4.70 5.98
N ASN A 27 19.80 3.40 6.06
CA ASN A 27 20.54 2.67 5.02
C ASN A 27 19.77 2.63 3.69
N ILE A 28 18.44 2.57 3.73
CA ILE A 28 17.62 2.65 2.51
C ILE A 28 17.70 4.06 1.93
N LEU A 29 17.44 5.09 2.74
CA LEU A 29 17.41 6.49 2.28
C LEU A 29 18.76 6.96 1.71
N THR A 30 19.87 6.49 2.28
CA THR A 30 21.23 6.80 1.82
C THR A 30 21.70 5.91 0.66
N GLY A 31 20.90 4.93 0.23
CA GLY A 31 21.24 4.03 -0.87
C GLY A 31 22.25 2.93 -0.49
N LYS A 32 22.65 2.83 0.78
CA LYS A 32 23.49 1.72 1.28
C LYS A 32 22.79 0.36 1.15
N THR A 33 21.46 0.33 1.12
CA THR A 33 20.68 -0.88 0.85
C THR A 33 19.50 -0.54 -0.06
N ALA A 34 19.28 -1.35 -1.11
CA ALA A 34 18.18 -1.12 -2.04
C ALA A 34 16.83 -1.59 -1.44
N PRO A 35 15.74 -0.82 -1.60
CA PRO A 35 14.41 -1.25 -1.23
C PRO A 35 13.92 -2.34 -2.19
N ALA A 36 13.40 -3.42 -1.62
CA ALA A 36 12.73 -4.50 -2.36
C ALA A 36 11.38 -4.88 -1.73
N ARG A 37 10.95 -4.13 -0.71
CA ARG A 37 9.75 -4.48 0.05
C ARG A 37 8.49 -4.15 -0.75
N ARG A 38 7.55 -5.09 -0.71
CA ARG A 38 6.22 -4.96 -1.26
C ARG A 38 5.20 -5.10 -0.11
N PRO A 39 4.16 -4.25 -0.04
CA PRO A 39 3.23 -4.25 1.07
C PRO A 39 2.37 -5.52 1.07
N PRO A 40 2.18 -6.19 2.23
CA PRO A 40 1.30 -7.34 2.36
C PRO A 40 -0.17 -6.94 2.59
N ILE A 41 -0.49 -5.65 2.50
CA ILE A 41 -1.85 -5.11 2.66
C ILE A 41 -2.17 -4.16 1.51
N THR A 42 -3.46 -3.99 1.24
CA THR A 42 -3.98 -2.97 0.32
C THR A 42 -4.23 -1.69 1.11
N HIS A 43 -3.69 -0.55 0.67
CA HIS A 43 -4.07 0.75 1.21
C HIS A 43 -5.31 1.26 0.47
N TYR A 44 -6.45 1.23 1.15
CA TYR A 44 -7.73 1.68 0.63
C TYR A 44 -7.88 3.20 0.70
N PRO A 45 -8.72 3.82 -0.16
CA PRO A 45 -9.10 5.22 0.00
C PRO A 45 -9.87 5.43 1.32
N ALA A 46 -9.80 6.64 1.88
CA ALA A 46 -10.38 6.95 3.20
C ALA A 46 -11.87 6.58 3.30
N GLY A 47 -12.67 6.88 2.27
CA GLY A 47 -14.10 6.57 2.22
C GLY A 47 -14.45 5.08 2.01
N TYR A 48 -13.46 4.19 2.04
CA TYR A 48 -13.72 2.74 1.95
C TYR A 48 -14.54 2.25 3.15
N LEU A 49 -14.22 2.73 4.36
CA LEU A 49 -14.92 2.31 5.59
C LEU A 49 -16.36 2.80 5.65
N ASP A 50 -16.70 3.88 4.94
CA ASP A 50 -18.08 4.39 4.85
C ASP A 50 -18.98 3.50 3.98
N ALA A 51 -18.37 2.71 3.08
CA ALA A 51 -19.06 1.89 2.09
C ALA A 51 -19.14 0.40 2.48
N ILE A 52 -18.60 0.01 3.64
CA ILE A 52 -18.64 -1.36 4.14
C ILE A 52 -18.98 -1.40 5.63
N SER A 53 -19.73 -2.41 6.07
CA SER A 53 -19.83 -2.70 7.51
C SER A 53 -18.52 -3.36 7.98
N VAL A 54 -17.83 -2.79 8.96
CA VAL A 54 -16.59 -3.38 9.51
C VAL A 54 -16.85 -4.67 10.29
N THR A 55 -18.03 -4.81 10.90
CA THR A 55 -18.43 -5.98 11.69
C THR A 55 -18.84 -7.17 10.84
N ASP A 56 -19.13 -6.96 9.56
CA ASP A 56 -19.42 -8.04 8.61
C ASP A 56 -18.13 -8.70 8.10
N ILE A 57 -17.47 -9.45 8.97
CA ILE A 57 -16.14 -10.04 8.72
C ILE A 57 -16.17 -11.22 7.75
N MET A 58 -17.33 -11.83 7.53
CA MET A 58 -17.48 -13.02 6.67
C MET A 58 -17.84 -12.66 5.22
N ALA A 59 -18.32 -11.44 4.96
CA ALA A 59 -18.55 -10.92 3.62
C ALA A 59 -17.25 -10.47 2.92
N LEU A 60 -16.42 -11.43 2.51
CA LEU A 60 -15.23 -11.15 1.71
C LEU A 60 -15.59 -10.80 0.25
N HIS A 61 -16.60 -11.46 -0.30
CA HIS A 61 -17.04 -11.26 -1.69
C HIS A 61 -17.88 -9.99 -1.83
N PRO A 62 -17.82 -9.30 -2.98
CA PRO A 62 -18.70 -8.18 -3.24
C PRO A 62 -20.16 -8.64 -3.30
N HIS A 63 -21.05 -7.87 -2.68
CA HIS A 63 -22.51 -8.06 -2.74
C HIS A 63 -23.21 -6.70 -2.60
N ALA A 64 -24.54 -6.68 -2.64
CA ALA A 64 -25.31 -5.45 -2.41
C ALA A 64 -24.92 -4.84 -1.05
N GLY A 65 -24.24 -3.68 -1.07
CA GLY A 65 -23.73 -3.00 0.13
C GLY A 65 -22.29 -3.34 0.55
N SER A 66 -21.54 -4.13 -0.24
CA SER A 66 -20.11 -4.42 0.02
C SER A 66 -19.28 -4.31 -1.26
N LEU A 67 -18.18 -3.54 -1.19
CA LEU A 67 -17.23 -3.36 -2.30
C LEU A 67 -16.24 -4.54 -2.45
N GLY A 68 -16.39 -5.58 -1.63
CA GLY A 68 -15.47 -6.71 -1.51
C GLY A 68 -14.18 -6.33 -0.75
N ARG A 69 -13.60 -7.31 -0.06
CA ARG A 69 -12.45 -7.11 0.85
C ARG A 69 -11.19 -7.77 0.30
N THR A 70 -10.02 -7.29 0.71
CA THR A 70 -8.68 -7.81 0.31
C THR A 70 -8.34 -7.58 -1.16
N LEU A 71 -7.07 -7.82 -1.54
CA LEU A 71 -6.63 -7.77 -2.94
C LEU A 71 -7.56 -8.55 -3.88
N LYS A 72 -8.04 -9.72 -3.43
CA LYS A 72 -8.74 -10.66 -4.31
C LYS A 72 -10.13 -10.19 -4.71
N TRP A 73 -10.83 -9.49 -3.81
CA TRP A 73 -12.26 -9.19 -3.99
C TRP A 73 -12.57 -7.71 -4.02
N TYR A 74 -11.60 -6.84 -3.71
CA TYR A 74 -11.81 -5.40 -3.82
C TYR A 74 -12.04 -4.99 -5.28
N THR A 75 -13.20 -4.43 -5.54
CA THR A 75 -13.68 -4.12 -6.90
C THR A 75 -13.28 -2.73 -7.40
N ARG A 76 -12.67 -1.91 -6.55
CA ARG A 76 -12.26 -0.53 -6.88
C ARG A 76 -10.74 -0.38 -6.92
N THR A 77 -10.28 0.81 -7.29
CA THR A 77 -8.86 1.15 -7.38
C THR A 77 -8.30 1.52 -5.99
N PRO A 78 -7.27 0.81 -5.49
CA PRO A 78 -6.63 1.15 -4.23
C PRO A 78 -5.68 2.35 -4.38
N VAL A 79 -5.35 3.01 -3.26
CA VAL A 79 -4.32 4.07 -3.21
C VAL A 79 -2.93 3.47 -3.38
N LEU A 80 -2.67 2.34 -2.72
CA LEU A 80 -1.51 1.49 -2.95
C LEU A 80 -1.97 0.04 -2.95
N ALA A 81 -1.78 -0.65 -4.08
CA ALA A 81 -2.17 -2.05 -4.20
C ALA A 81 -1.29 -2.96 -3.33
N PHE A 82 -1.85 -4.09 -2.91
CA PHE A 82 -1.05 -5.19 -2.38
C PHE A 82 0.08 -5.52 -3.36
N GLY A 83 1.28 -5.77 -2.83
CA GLY A 83 2.41 -6.12 -3.66
C GLY A 83 3.07 -4.94 -4.39
N ALA A 84 2.53 -3.72 -4.31
CA ALA A 84 3.09 -2.56 -4.99
C ALA A 84 4.41 -2.11 -4.33
N GLY A 85 5.52 -2.25 -5.04
CA GLY A 85 6.83 -1.81 -4.56
C GLY A 85 7.70 -1.32 -5.71
N LEU A 86 8.55 -0.34 -5.41
CA LEU A 86 9.54 0.19 -6.33
C LEU A 86 10.93 -0.30 -5.92
N HIS A 87 11.82 -0.35 -6.90
CA HIS A 87 13.23 -0.66 -6.72
C HIS A 87 14.07 0.52 -7.19
N TYR A 88 15.33 0.61 -6.76
CA TYR A 88 16.29 1.59 -7.31
C TYR A 88 16.81 1.23 -8.71
N THR A 89 16.29 0.17 -9.31
CA THR A 89 16.62 -0.28 -10.67
C THR A 89 15.37 -0.74 -11.40
N THR A 90 15.47 -0.89 -12.71
CA THR A 90 14.40 -1.38 -13.60
C THR A 90 14.64 -2.83 -13.99
N PHE A 91 13.58 -3.64 -14.00
CA PHE A 91 13.61 -5.03 -14.45
C PHE A 91 12.91 -5.18 -15.80
N ALA A 92 13.53 -5.87 -16.76
CA ALA A 92 12.85 -6.30 -17.97
C ALA A 92 12.21 -7.68 -17.73
N PRO A 93 10.92 -7.88 -18.06
CA PRO A 93 10.32 -9.21 -18.10
C PRO A 93 11.07 -10.08 -19.11
N ARG A 94 11.13 -11.39 -18.85
CA ARG A 94 11.61 -12.36 -19.83
C ARG A 94 10.53 -12.65 -20.86
#